data_AF-A0A2G5R194-F1
#
_entry.id   AF-A0A2G5R194-F1
#
_cell.length_a   1.000
_cell.length_b   1.000
_cell.length_c   1.000
_cell.angle_alpha   90.00
_cell.angle_beta   90.00
_cell.angle_gamma   90.00
#
_symmetry.space_group_name_H-M   'P 1'
#
loop_
_entity.id
_entity.type
_entity.pdbx_description
1 polymer ?
#
loop_
_entity_poly.entity_id
_entity_poly.type
_entity_poly.pdbx_seq_one_letter_code
_entity_poly.pdbx_strand_id
1 'polypeptide(L)' 'MGRPKLPIKSTQVQLGAGQAERIDALVGQKRRSKFIRDAIDEKLAREAPDAGNGDSSSGS' A
#
# COMPACT_ATOMS: atom_id res chain seq x y z
N MET A 1 -23.91 10.48 -11.11
CA MET A 1 -23.14 9.27 -11.49
C MET A 1 -22.32 8.84 -10.27
N GLY A 2 -22.71 7.74 -9.62
CA GLY A 2 -22.03 7.24 -8.41
C GLY A 2 -20.65 6.71 -8.77
N ARG A 3 -19.60 7.34 -8.24
CA ARG A 3 -18.23 6.84 -8.39
C ARG A 3 -18.16 5.51 -7.63
N PRO A 4 -17.83 4.37 -8.26
CA PRO A 4 -17.66 3.12 -7.53
C PRO A 4 -16.64 3.38 -6.41
N LYS A 5 -17.03 3.13 -5.16
CA LYS A 5 -16.12 3.19 -4.01
C LYS A 5 -15.11 2.08 -4.22
N LEU A 6 -13.90 2.42 -4.67
CA LEU A 6 -12.80 1.47 -4.56
C LEU A 6 -12.63 1.13 -3.07
N PRO A 7 -12.34 -0.12 -2.71
CA PRO A 7 -12.06 -0.54 -1.33
C PRO A 7 -10.67 -0.03 -0.89
N ILE A 8 -10.37 1.24 -1.15
CA ILE A 8 -9.12 1.89 -0.80
C ILE A 8 -9.41 2.79 0.39
N LYS A 9 -8.79 2.48 1.53
CA LYS A 9 -8.78 3.36 2.68
C LYS A 9 -7.68 4.41 2.47
N SER A 10 -8.04 5.70 2.57
CA SER A 10 -7.05 6.77 2.56
C SER A 10 -6.31 6.78 3.90
N THR A 11 -4.99 6.65 3.85
CA THR A 11 -4.12 6.71 5.02
C THR A 11 -3.11 7.82 4.81
N GLN A 12 -3.02 8.73 5.78
CA GLN A 12 -1.98 9.76 5.80
C GLN A 12 -0.71 9.18 6.44
N VAL A 13 0.40 9.21 5.71
CA VAL A 13 1.70 8.74 6.19
C VAL A 13 2.69 9.90 6.18
N GLN A 14 3.55 9.96 7.19
CA GLN A 14 4.67 10.89 7.21
C GLN A 14 5.88 10.24 6.55
N LEU A 15 6.45 10.93 5.56
CA LEU A 15 7.68 10.52 4.91
C LEU A 15 8.85 11.30 5.52
N GLY A 16 10.03 10.69 5.55
CA GLY A 16 11.26 11.36 5.92
C GLY A 16 11.58 12.53 4.99
N ALA A 17 12.40 13.46 5.49
CA ALA A 17 12.80 14.64 4.73
C ALA A 17 13.37 14.27 3.35
N GLY A 18 12.84 14.89 2.29
CA GLY A 18 13.31 14.66 0.91
C GLY A 18 12.81 13.37 0.24
N GLN A 19 12.10 12.49 0.94
CA GLN A 19 11.64 11.23 0.36
C GLN A 19 10.57 11.43 -0.70
N ALA A 20 9.64 12.37 -0.48
CA ALA A 20 8.57 12.67 -1.44
C ALA A 20 9.15 13.17 -2.78
N GLU A 21 10.13 14.04 -2.71
CA GLU A 21 10.85 14.62 -3.85
C GLU A 21 11.65 13.55 -4.59
N ARG A 22 12.32 12.65 -3.86
CA ARG A 22 13.03 11.51 -4.46
C ARG A 22 12.07 10.57 -5.19
N ILE A 23 10.91 10.26 -4.61
CA ILE A 23 9.90 9.42 -5.27
C ILE A 23 9.38 10.10 -6.53
N ASP A 24 9.05 11.39 -6.45
CA ASP A 24 8.56 12.14 -7.59
C ASP A 24 9.58 12.22 -8.73
N ALA A 25 10.87 12.34 -8.41
CA ALA A 25 11.94 12.31 -9.41
C ALA A 25 12.05 10.93 -10.10
N LEU A 26 11.74 9.84 -9.39
CA LEU A 26 11.81 8.47 -9.91
C LEU A 26 10.60 8.10 -10.78
N VAL A 27 9.39 8.44 -10.35
CA VAL A 27 8.14 7.96 -11.00
C VAL A 27 7.27 9.06 -11.58
N GLY A 28 7.58 10.32 -11.32
CA GLY A 28 6.76 11.48 -11.64
C GLY A 28 5.70 11.78 -10.57
N GLN A 29 5.33 13.05 -10.45
CA GLN A 29 4.45 13.60 -9.40
C GLN A 29 3.07 12.89 -9.28
N LYS A 30 2.54 12.34 -10.38
CA LYS A 30 1.22 11.66 -10.39
C LYS A 30 1.27 10.19 -9.99
N ARG A 31 2.47 9.62 -9.79
CA ARG A 31 2.66 8.17 -9.55
C ARG A 31 3.16 7.85 -8.15
N ARG A 32 3.39 8.85 -7.29
CA ARG A 32 3.84 8.66 -5.91
C ARG A 32 3.00 7.65 -5.12
N SER A 33 1.66 7.79 -5.16
CA SER A 33 0.77 6.88 -4.44
C SER A 33 0.79 5.45 -4.97
N LYS A 34 1.10 5.25 -6.26
CA LYS A 34 1.29 3.90 -6.82
C LYS A 34 2.60 3.32 -6.32
N PHE A 35 3.69 4.08 -6.43
CA PHE A 35 5.00 3.66 -5.95
C PHE A 35 4.99 3.22 -4.47
N ILE A 36 4.33 4.00 -3.61
CA ILE A 36 4.23 3.66 -2.18
C ILE A 36 3.44 2.35 -1.97
N ARG A 37 2.35 2.15 -2.71
CA ARG A 37 1.55 0.91 -2.60
C ARG A 37 2.34 -0.31 -3.08
N ASP A 38 2.94 -0.22 -4.26
CA ASP A 38 3.73 -1.31 -4.84
C ASP A 38 4.90 -1.70 -3.90
N ALA A 39 5.56 -0.71 -3.28
CA ALA A 39 6.64 -0.96 -2.32
C ALA A 39 6.14 -1.62 -1.01
N ILE A 40 4.95 -1.25 -0.53
CA ILE A 40 4.31 -1.89 0.63
C ILE A 40 3.96 -3.34 0.28
N ASP A 41 3.34 -3.58 -0.87
CA ASP A 41 2.93 -4.91 -1.32
C ASP A 41 4.16 -5.83 -1.48
N GLU A 42 5.24 -5.34 -2.08
CA GLU A 42 6.50 -6.07 -2.21
C GLU A 42 7.11 -6.41 -0.84
N LYS A 43 7.10 -5.46 0.11
CA LYS A 43 7.64 -5.68 1.46
C LYS A 43 6.77 -6.66 2.25
N LEU A 44 5.45 -6.55 2.16
CA LEU A 44 4.52 -7.48 2.80
C LEU A 44 4.67 -8.89 2.23
N ALA A 45 4.76 -9.04 0.91
CA ALA A 45 4.98 -10.35 0.28
C ALA A 45 6.29 -11.01 0.72
N ARG A 46 7.33 -10.22 1.01
CA ARG A 46 8.62 -10.72 1.50
C ARG A 46 8.60 -11.11 2.98
N GLU A 47 7.97 -10.31 3.84
CA GLU A 47 8.00 -10.49 5.29
C GLU A 47 6.84 -11.35 5.82
N ALA A 48 5.71 -11.35 5.13
CA ALA A 48 4.51 -12.10 5.44
C ALA A 48 4.06 -12.89 4.20
N PRO A 49 4.80 -13.94 3.80
CA PRO A 49 4.40 -14.78 2.67
C PRO A 49 3.07 -15.50 2.94
N ASP A 50 2.65 -15.58 4.21
CA ASP A 50 1.43 -16.23 4.66
C ASP A 50 0.65 -15.33 5.64
N ALA A 51 -0.03 -14.32 5.10
CA ALA A 51 -1.25 -13.80 5.71
C ALA A 51 -2.46 -14.35 4.94
N GLY A 52 -2.41 -15.65 4.61
CA GLY A 52 -3.57 -16.41 4.18
C GLY A 52 -4.54 -16.50 5.35
N ASN A 53 -5.61 -15.71 5.29
CA ASN A 53 -6.91 -16.07 5.82
C ASN A 53 -6.95 -16.52 7.30
N GLY A 54 -7.04 -15.55 8.21
CA GLY A 54 -7.51 -15.77 9.59
C GLY A 54 -9.00 -16.11 9.66
N ASP A 55 -9.51 -17.00 8.79
CA ASP A 55 -10.71 -17.78 9.11
C ASP A 55 -10.26 -18.90 10.05
N SER A 56 -10.09 -18.55 11.32
CA SER A 56 -10.04 -19.53 12.40
C SER A 56 -11.47 -20.02 12.66
N SER A 57 -12.05 -20.72 11.69
CA SER A 57 -13.16 -21.64 11.92
C SER A 57 -12.58 -23.05 12.07
N SER A 58 -12.26 -23.39 13.32
CA SER A 58 -11.90 -24.73 13.80
C SER A 58 -11.99 -24.61 15.32
N GLY A 59 -13.10 -24.94 15.98
CA GLY A 59 -13.70 -26.26 15.97
C GLY A 59 -13.20 -27.00 17.21
N SER A 60 -13.93 -26.87 18.32
CA SER A 60 -14.03 -27.82 19.45
C SER A 60 -15.22 -27.44 20.31
#